data_AF-A0A843AC98-F1
#
_entry.id   AF-A0A843AC98-F1
#
_cell.length_a   1.000
_cell.length_b   1.000
_cell.length_c   1.000
_cell.angle_alpha   90.00
_cell.angle_beta   90.00
_cell.angle_gamma   90.00
#
_symmetry.space_group_name_H-M   'P 1'
#
loop_
_entity.id
_entity.type
_entity.pdbx_description
1 polymer ?
#
loop_
_entity_poly.entity_id
_entity_poly.type
_entity_poly.pdbx_seq_one_letter_code
_entity_poly.pdbx_strand_id
1 'polypeptide(L)'
;SITVSGVLTSGGKPLANTSVLVIVDGKTYKVTTNSLGVWKLSYTPKKAGKSTMKVSFAGNNDYLGFNVCKTFKVVGKVKIGIVKISKLVKVWKYRGFNLYSKIYTIKNVGSALGSKDYVKYFKNWYLEKLSKNSKIVKYQFSTKSRILKVQIKNLGVGKQVKIKILVTHRKRL
;
A
#
# COMPACT_ATOMS: atom_id res chain seq x y z
N SER A 1 0.44 -12.42 1.10
CA SER A 1 1.04 -13.60 0.47
C SER A 1 0.15 -14.04 -0.68
N ILE A 2 0.74 -14.49 -1.77
CA ILE A 2 0.06 -15.19 -2.87
C ILE A 2 0.71 -16.56 -3.04
N THR A 3 -0.04 -17.53 -3.54
CA THR A 3 0.45 -18.88 -3.82
C THR A 3 0.43 -19.12 -5.32
N VAL A 4 1.56 -19.57 -5.86
CA VAL A 4 1.67 -20.07 -7.24
C VAL A 4 1.98 -21.56 -7.19
N SER A 5 1.49 -22.29 -8.18
CA SER A 5 1.66 -23.74 -8.26
C SER A 5 1.72 -24.19 -9.70
N GLY A 6 2.25 -25.39 -9.89
CA GLY A 6 2.23 -26.09 -11.17
C GLY A 6 2.31 -27.59 -10.93
N VAL A 7 2.16 -28.34 -12.01
CA VAL A 7 2.29 -29.79 -12.01
C VAL A 7 3.44 -30.14 -12.95
N LEU A 8 4.34 -31.00 -12.48
CA LEU A 8 5.42 -31.57 -13.28
C LEU A 8 5.05 -33.01 -13.64
N THR A 9 4.95 -33.28 -14.93
CA THR A 9 4.63 -34.61 -15.48
C THR A 9 5.56 -34.96 -16.63
N SER A 10 5.74 -36.26 -16.88
CA SER A 10 6.37 -36.82 -18.07
C SER A 10 5.46 -37.91 -18.64
N GLY A 11 5.07 -37.80 -19.92
CA GLY A 11 4.13 -38.73 -20.54
C GLY A 11 2.80 -38.87 -19.79
N GLY A 12 2.34 -37.80 -19.13
CA GLY A 12 1.14 -37.82 -18.28
C GLY A 12 1.32 -38.38 -16.87
N LYS A 13 2.49 -38.95 -16.54
CA LYS A 13 2.80 -39.46 -15.19
C LYS A 13 3.42 -38.36 -14.32
N PRO A 14 2.99 -38.18 -13.06
CA PRO A 14 3.58 -37.19 -12.16
C PRO A 14 5.03 -37.51 -11.79
N LEU A 15 5.88 -36.47 -11.74
CA LEU A 15 7.25 -36.59 -11.23
C LEU A 15 7.30 -36.09 -9.79
N ALA A 16 7.34 -37.02 -8.84
CA ALA A 16 7.43 -36.72 -7.41
C ALA A 16 8.86 -36.45 -6.95
N ASN A 17 9.03 -35.83 -5.79
CA ASN A 17 10.32 -35.57 -5.13
C ASN A 17 11.36 -34.89 -6.04
N THR A 18 10.89 -34.14 -7.04
CA THR A 18 11.72 -33.53 -8.06
C THR A 18 11.87 -32.04 -7.77
N SER A 19 13.10 -31.55 -7.82
CA SER A 19 13.42 -30.14 -7.57
C SER A 19 13.15 -29.28 -8.80
N VAL A 20 12.34 -28.24 -8.61
CA VAL A 20 12.05 -27.20 -9.60
C VAL A 20 12.53 -25.85 -9.08
N LEU A 21 13.17 -25.07 -9.94
CA LEU A 21 13.56 -23.70 -9.63
C LEU A 21 12.48 -22.73 -10.12
N VAL A 22 12.03 -21.84 -9.23
CA VAL A 22 11.06 -20.79 -9.53
C VAL A 22 11.73 -19.44 -9.28
N ILE A 23 11.82 -18.61 -10.30
CA ILE A 23 12.37 -17.26 -10.22
C ILE A 23 11.22 -16.28 -10.36
N VAL A 24 10.99 -15.44 -9.35
CA VAL A 24 9.95 -14.40 -9.34
C VAL A 24 10.45 -13.17 -8.57
N ASP A 25 10.15 -11.97 -9.09
CA ASP A 25 10.61 -10.69 -8.52
C ASP A 25 12.14 -10.64 -8.26
N GLY A 26 12.93 -11.30 -9.12
CA GLY A 26 14.40 -11.38 -9.02
C GLY A 26 14.94 -12.28 -7.92
N LYS A 27 14.08 -13.07 -7.27
CA LYS A 27 14.47 -14.08 -6.27
C LYS A 27 14.29 -15.50 -6.81
N THR A 28 15.24 -16.36 -6.51
CA THR A 28 15.20 -17.79 -6.85
C THR A 28 14.70 -18.60 -5.67
N TYR A 29 13.75 -19.49 -5.92
CA TYR A 29 13.16 -20.41 -4.95
C TYR A 29 13.33 -21.84 -5.46
N LYS A 30 13.83 -22.73 -4.62
CA LYS A 30 13.86 -24.17 -4.89
C LYS A 30 12.62 -24.79 -4.25
N VAL A 31 11.78 -25.44 -5.06
CA VAL A 31 10.57 -26.13 -4.59
C VAL A 31 10.62 -27.58 -5.03
N THR A 32 10.08 -28.47 -4.22
CA THR A 32 10.04 -29.91 -4.51
C THR A 32 8.60 -30.32 -4.81
N THR A 33 8.41 -31.15 -5.83
CA THR A 33 7.11 -31.71 -6.18
C THR A 33 6.66 -32.77 -5.17
N ASN A 34 5.37 -32.82 -4.87
CA ASN A 34 4.78 -33.87 -4.04
C ASN A 34 4.50 -35.15 -4.87
N SER A 35 3.86 -36.15 -4.25
CA SER A 35 3.50 -37.42 -4.90
C SER A 35 2.60 -37.28 -6.14
N LEU A 36 1.88 -36.16 -6.28
CA LEU A 36 1.04 -35.84 -7.44
C LEU A 36 1.78 -34.95 -8.46
N GLY A 37 3.10 -34.78 -8.33
CA GLY A 37 3.90 -33.90 -9.18
C GLY A 37 3.63 -32.41 -8.95
N VAL A 38 2.83 -32.05 -7.95
CA VAL A 38 2.45 -30.66 -7.68
C VAL A 38 3.54 -29.98 -6.87
N TRP A 39 4.00 -28.83 -7.33
CA TRP A 39 4.82 -27.91 -6.55
C TRP A 39 4.02 -26.66 -6.19
N LYS A 40 4.35 -26.04 -5.06
CA LYS A 40 3.73 -24.80 -4.58
C LYS A 40 4.79 -23.86 -4.06
N LEU A 41 4.62 -22.57 -4.35
CA LEU A 41 5.42 -21.48 -3.78
C LEU A 41 4.48 -20.41 -3.22
N SER A 42 4.57 -20.18 -1.91
CA SER A 42 3.96 -19.04 -1.25
C SER A 42 4.97 -17.90 -1.20
N TYR A 43 4.64 -16.74 -1.77
CA TYR A 43 5.51 -15.57 -1.71
C TYR A 43 4.71 -14.26 -1.59
N THR A 44 5.36 -13.19 -1.13
CA THR A 44 4.74 -11.87 -1.03
C THR A 44 5.35 -10.94 -2.09
N PRO A 45 4.57 -10.51 -3.10
CA PRO A 45 5.05 -9.58 -4.11
C PRO A 45 5.46 -8.25 -3.49
N LYS A 46 6.55 -7.67 -3.99
CA LYS A 46 7.04 -6.36 -3.49
C LYS A 46 6.23 -5.18 -4.02
N LYS A 47 5.66 -5.31 -5.21
CA LYS A 47 4.93 -4.26 -5.93
C LYS A 47 3.73 -4.85 -6.65
N ALA A 48 2.69 -4.04 -6.82
CA ALA A 48 1.60 -4.37 -7.73
C ALA A 48 2.01 -4.15 -9.19
N GLY A 49 1.27 -4.76 -10.11
CA GLY A 49 1.50 -4.64 -11.55
C GLY A 49 1.85 -5.97 -12.21
N LYS A 50 2.39 -5.91 -13.42
CA LYS A 50 2.84 -7.09 -14.16
C LYS A 50 4.08 -7.66 -13.47
N SER A 51 4.03 -8.93 -13.08
CA SER A 51 5.20 -9.69 -12.63
C SER A 51 5.44 -10.86 -13.58
N THR A 52 6.70 -11.26 -13.69
CA THR A 52 7.16 -12.33 -14.57
C THR A 52 7.77 -13.42 -13.69
N MET A 53 7.34 -14.65 -13.92
CA MET A 53 7.86 -15.83 -13.26
C MET A 53 8.48 -16.75 -14.29
N LYS A 54 9.68 -17.23 -13.97
CA LYS A 54 10.35 -18.30 -14.71
C LYS A 54 10.38 -19.55 -13.86
N VAL A 55 10.05 -20.68 -14.46
CA VAL A 55 10.07 -21.99 -13.83
C VAL A 55 11.00 -22.86 -14.65
N SER A 56 11.96 -23.51 -14.01
CA SER A 56 12.93 -24.34 -14.70
C SER A 56 13.20 -25.64 -13.96
N PHE A 57 13.38 -26.68 -14.74
CA PHE A 57 13.89 -27.97 -14.32
C PHE A 57 15.14 -28.25 -15.15
N ALA A 58 16.27 -28.55 -14.50
CA ALA A 58 17.54 -28.73 -15.19
C ALA A 58 17.58 -30.02 -16.04
N GLY A 59 16.69 -30.97 -15.77
CA GLY A 59 16.80 -32.34 -16.27
C GLY A 59 17.54 -33.24 -15.28
N ASN A 60 17.51 -34.54 -15.56
CA ASN A 60 18.30 -35.56 -14.90
C ASN A 60 18.60 -36.70 -15.90
N ASN A 61 19.09 -37.85 -15.42
CA ASN A 61 19.42 -39.00 -16.27
C ASN A 61 18.21 -39.55 -17.04
N ASP A 62 16.99 -39.36 -16.54
CA ASP A 62 15.76 -39.96 -17.08
C ASP A 62 14.88 -38.96 -17.85
N TYR A 63 15.01 -37.66 -17.56
CA TYR A 63 14.13 -36.61 -18.06
C TYR A 63 14.90 -35.39 -18.53
N LEU A 64 14.51 -34.89 -19.71
CA LEU A 64 15.03 -33.62 -20.23
C LEU A 64 14.57 -32.43 -19.37
N GLY A 65 15.43 -31.41 -19.30
CA GLY A 65 15.11 -30.16 -18.65
C GLY A 65 14.13 -29.28 -19.45
N PHE A 66 13.57 -28.27 -18.80
CA PHE A 66 12.74 -27.26 -19.45
C PHE A 66 12.88 -25.89 -18.78
N ASN A 67 12.45 -24.86 -19.51
CA ASN A 67 12.29 -23.50 -19.01
C ASN A 67 10.96 -22.93 -19.48
N VAL A 68 10.11 -22.49 -18.56
CA VAL A 68 8.82 -21.86 -18.84
C VAL A 68 8.79 -20.46 -18.25
N CYS A 69 8.35 -19.49 -19.03
CA CYS A 69 8.16 -18.11 -18.57
C CYS A 69 6.67 -17.75 -18.66
N LYS A 70 6.09 -17.27 -17.56
CA LYS A 70 4.71 -16.76 -17.53
C LYS A 70 4.64 -15.41 -16.84
N THR A 71 3.70 -14.59 -17.29
CA THR A 71 3.41 -13.29 -16.67
C THR A 71 2.04 -13.30 -16.03
N PHE A 72 1.90 -12.64 -14.90
CA PHE A 72 0.64 -12.47 -14.19
C PHE A 72 0.54 -11.06 -13.61
N LYS A 73 -0.69 -10.62 -13.32
CA LYS A 73 -0.96 -9.30 -12.75
C LYS A 73 -1.14 -9.42 -11.24
N VAL A 74 -0.25 -8.78 -10.48
CA VAL A 74 -0.39 -8.60 -9.05
C VAL A 74 -1.32 -7.41 -8.80
N VAL A 75 -2.46 -7.65 -8.17
CA VAL A 75 -3.38 -6.58 -7.76
C VAL A 75 -2.91 -6.02 -6.42
N GLY A 76 -2.60 -4.73 -6.39
CA GLY A 76 -2.20 -4.05 -5.17
C GLY A 76 -3.38 -3.66 -4.30
N LYS A 77 -3.12 -3.42 -3.01
CA LYS A 77 -4.11 -2.91 -2.07
C LYS A 77 -3.82 -1.45 -1.74
N VAL A 78 -4.84 -0.60 -1.80
CA VAL A 78 -4.75 0.79 -1.34
C VAL A 78 -4.79 0.80 0.18
N LYS A 79 -3.78 1.38 0.83
CA LYS A 79 -3.76 1.58 2.28
C LYS A 79 -3.17 2.94 2.60
N ILE A 80 -4.03 3.94 2.71
CA ILE A 80 -3.65 5.33 3.02
C ILE A 80 -4.08 5.65 4.45
N GLY A 81 -3.13 6.13 5.25
CA GLY A 81 -3.32 6.40 6.67
C GLY A 81 -2.55 7.61 7.16
N ILE A 82 -3.05 8.23 8.23
CA ILE A 82 -2.29 9.23 8.99
C ILE A 82 -1.19 8.48 9.74
N VAL A 83 0.06 8.75 9.39
CA VAL A 83 1.23 8.06 9.97
C VAL A 83 1.94 8.88 11.04
N LYS A 84 1.74 10.21 11.07
CA LYS A 84 2.28 11.09 12.12
C LYS A 84 1.36 12.26 12.36
N ILE A 85 1.18 12.61 13.63
CA ILE A 85 0.45 13.79 14.07
C ILE A 85 1.41 14.59 14.98
N SER A 86 1.63 15.87 14.68
CA SER A 86 2.45 16.71 15.54
C SER A 86 1.75 17.02 16.87
N LYS A 87 2.53 17.39 17.90
CA LYS A 87 1.99 18.06 19.09
C LYS A 87 1.22 19.33 18.66
N LEU A 88 0.23 19.72 19.46
CA LEU A 88 -0.48 20.97 19.28
C LEU A 88 0.39 22.10 19.83
N VAL A 89 0.72 23.08 19.01
CA VAL A 89 1.66 24.16 19.39
C VAL A 89 0.96 25.50 19.28
N LYS A 90 1.03 26.33 20.34
CA LYS A 90 0.54 27.71 20.31
C LYS A 90 1.44 28.52 19.38
N VAL A 91 0.85 29.23 18.41
CA VAL A 91 1.57 30.03 17.42
C VAL A 91 1.59 31.49 17.87
N TRP A 92 0.41 32.11 18.01
CA TRP A 92 0.23 33.50 18.43
C TRP A 92 -1.22 33.74 18.88
N LYS A 93 -1.59 35.01 19.14
CA LYS A 93 -2.98 35.43 19.32
C LYS A 93 -3.63 35.76 17.96
N TYR A 94 -4.86 35.31 17.75
CA TYR A 94 -5.64 35.60 16.54
C TYR A 94 -7.07 35.96 16.94
N ARG A 95 -7.48 37.21 16.64
CA ARG A 95 -8.80 37.74 17.01
C ARG A 95 -9.15 37.53 18.48
N GLY A 96 -8.20 37.79 19.39
CA GLY A 96 -8.35 37.60 20.84
C GLY A 96 -8.13 36.15 21.33
N PHE A 97 -8.21 35.14 20.46
CA PHE A 97 -8.06 33.73 20.83
C PHE A 97 -6.62 33.23 20.66
N ASN A 98 -6.22 32.20 21.42
CA ASN A 98 -4.96 31.51 21.17
C ASN A 98 -5.07 30.70 19.86
N LEU A 99 -4.18 30.97 18.91
CA LEU A 99 -4.05 30.22 17.67
C LEU A 99 -3.07 29.07 17.87
N TYR A 100 -3.48 27.87 17.49
CA TYR A 100 -2.66 26.67 17.58
C TYR A 100 -2.44 26.05 16.21
N SER A 101 -1.30 25.39 16.02
CA SER A 101 -1.00 24.62 14.84
C SER A 101 -0.87 23.13 15.12
N LYS A 102 -1.29 22.32 14.14
CA LYS A 102 -1.12 20.87 14.13
C LYS A 102 -0.86 20.38 12.71
N ILE A 103 0.08 19.45 12.56
CA ILE A 103 0.47 18.88 11.28
C ILE A 103 0.12 17.39 11.26
N TYR A 104 -0.55 16.97 10.18
CA TYR A 104 -0.86 15.58 9.87
C TYR A 104 -0.01 15.14 8.69
N THR A 105 0.74 14.06 8.86
CA THR A 105 1.46 13.39 7.77
C THR A 105 0.68 12.16 7.37
N ILE A 106 0.29 12.08 6.11
CA ILE A 106 -0.51 11.00 5.54
C ILE A 106 0.33 10.32 4.48
N LYS A 107 0.40 8.99 4.54
CA LYS A 107 1.23 8.18 3.65
C LYS A 107 0.40 7.05 3.04
N ASN A 108 0.67 6.73 1.78
CA ASN A 108 0.23 5.49 1.19
C ASN A 108 1.21 4.38 1.59
N VAL A 109 0.81 3.55 2.55
CA VAL A 109 1.55 2.38 3.02
C VAL A 109 1.06 1.08 2.35
N GLY A 110 0.18 1.19 1.36
CA GLY A 110 -0.29 0.09 0.54
C GLY A 110 0.65 -0.22 -0.61
N SER A 111 0.20 -1.11 -1.50
CA SER A 111 0.94 -1.54 -2.69
C SER A 111 0.30 -1.08 -4.01
N ALA A 112 -0.80 -0.33 -3.95
CA ALA A 112 -1.44 0.32 -5.10
C ALA A 112 -1.56 1.83 -4.91
N LEU A 113 -1.56 2.57 -6.03
CA LEU A 113 -1.98 3.96 -6.07
C LEU A 113 -3.45 4.06 -5.64
N GLY A 114 -3.79 5.09 -4.87
CA GLY A 114 -5.17 5.24 -4.45
C GLY A 114 -5.51 6.58 -3.84
N SER A 115 -6.75 6.67 -3.40
CA SER A 115 -7.36 7.88 -2.87
C SER A 115 -8.00 7.58 -1.51
N LYS A 116 -8.08 8.59 -0.64
CA LYS A 116 -8.72 8.45 0.67
C LYS A 116 -9.30 9.77 1.12
N ASP A 117 -10.51 9.68 1.66
CA ASP A 117 -11.21 10.81 2.25
C ASP A 117 -11.16 10.73 3.78
N TYR A 118 -11.01 11.89 4.41
CA TYR A 118 -11.03 12.08 5.85
C TYR A 118 -12.06 13.12 6.21
N VAL A 119 -12.79 12.87 7.29
CA VAL A 119 -13.75 13.80 7.87
C VAL A 119 -13.35 14.08 9.30
N LYS A 120 -13.27 15.36 9.67
CA LYS A 120 -12.98 15.78 11.04
C LYS A 120 -14.00 16.81 11.50
N TYR A 121 -14.68 16.48 12.60
CA TYR A 121 -15.48 17.42 13.35
C TYR A 121 -14.63 18.17 14.39
N PHE A 122 -14.86 19.47 14.53
CA PHE A 122 -14.20 20.33 15.52
C PHE A 122 -15.18 20.76 16.62
N LYS A 123 -15.11 20.10 17.78
CA LYS A 123 -15.88 20.49 18.98
C LYS A 123 -15.16 21.63 19.71
N ASN A 124 -15.76 22.81 19.82
CA ASN A 124 -15.20 24.01 20.49
C ASN A 124 -13.86 24.51 19.89
N TRP A 125 -13.50 23.98 18.73
CA TRP A 125 -12.36 24.39 17.92
C TRP A 125 -12.87 24.94 16.59
N TYR A 126 -12.15 25.92 16.04
CA TYR A 126 -12.49 26.55 14.78
C TYR A 126 -11.28 26.48 13.86
N LEU A 127 -11.47 26.00 12.63
CA LEU A 127 -10.43 25.98 11.62
C LEU A 127 -10.29 27.38 11.02
N GLU A 128 -9.16 28.02 11.27
CA GLU A 128 -8.86 29.35 10.73
C GLU A 128 -8.17 29.27 9.37
N LYS A 129 -7.24 28.32 9.22
CA LYS A 129 -6.49 28.12 7.98
C LYS A 129 -6.01 26.69 7.86
N LEU A 130 -5.94 26.21 6.62
CA LEU A 130 -5.34 24.93 6.27
C LEU A 130 -4.33 25.15 5.15
N SER A 131 -3.14 24.59 5.31
CA SER A 131 -2.10 24.56 4.28
C SER A 131 -1.71 23.11 3.96
N LYS A 132 -1.37 22.89 2.70
CA LYS A 132 -1.06 21.58 2.13
C LYS A 132 0.21 21.69 1.28
N ASN A 133 1.03 20.65 1.30
CA ASN A 133 2.26 20.62 0.51
C ASN A 133 2.08 19.99 -0.89
N SER A 134 0.87 19.60 -1.27
CA SER A 134 0.61 18.94 -2.55
C SER A 134 -0.77 19.28 -3.10
N LYS A 135 -0.84 19.48 -4.42
CA LYS A 135 -2.08 19.77 -5.16
C LYS A 135 -3.10 18.62 -5.11
N ILE A 136 -2.64 17.40 -4.88
CA ILE A 136 -3.50 16.20 -4.81
C ILE A 136 -4.41 16.17 -3.58
N VAL A 137 -4.10 16.99 -2.56
CA VAL A 137 -4.95 17.18 -1.39
C VAL A 137 -5.98 18.25 -1.72
N LYS A 138 -7.26 17.89 -1.72
CA LYS A 138 -8.39 18.83 -1.79
C LYS A 138 -9.06 18.88 -0.42
N TYR A 139 -9.67 20.01 -0.06
CA TYR A 139 -10.39 20.11 1.20
C TYR A 139 -11.54 21.10 1.09
N GLN A 140 -12.53 20.92 1.96
CA GLN A 140 -13.66 21.83 2.13
C GLN A 140 -14.01 21.88 3.62
N PHE A 141 -14.27 23.08 4.13
CA PHE A 141 -14.70 23.27 5.51
C PHE A 141 -16.07 23.94 5.53
N SER A 142 -16.99 23.39 6.32
CA SER A 142 -18.28 24.02 6.62
C SER A 142 -18.22 24.68 7.99
N THR A 143 -18.40 26.00 8.02
CA THR A 143 -18.46 26.78 9.28
C THR A 143 -19.72 26.45 10.09
N LYS A 144 -20.85 26.20 9.41
CA LYS A 144 -22.14 25.84 10.02
C LYS A 144 -22.05 24.52 10.79
N SER A 145 -21.54 23.45 10.16
CA SER A 145 -21.44 22.13 10.79
C SER A 145 -20.11 21.88 11.53
N ARG A 146 -19.12 22.77 11.37
CA ARG A 146 -17.74 22.61 11.88
C ARG A 146 -17.06 21.31 11.42
N ILE A 147 -17.34 20.91 10.18
CA ILE A 147 -16.79 19.71 9.57
C ILE A 147 -15.78 20.09 8.48
N LEU A 148 -14.57 19.53 8.60
CA LEU A 148 -13.56 19.53 7.54
C LEU A 148 -13.61 18.19 6.80
N LYS A 149 -13.81 18.27 5.48
CA LYS A 149 -13.62 17.15 4.56
C LYS A 149 -12.27 17.34 3.85
N VAL A 150 -11.44 16.31 3.86
CA VAL A 150 -10.16 16.28 3.15
C VAL A 150 -10.18 15.10 2.19
N GLN A 151 -9.86 15.34 0.93
CA GLN A 151 -9.72 14.31 -0.09
C GLN A 151 -8.27 14.24 -0.53
N ILE A 152 -7.70 13.04 -0.52
CA ILE A 152 -6.38 12.78 -1.08
C ILE A 152 -6.59 11.96 -2.33
N LYS A 153 -6.20 12.49 -3.49
CA LYS A 153 -6.37 11.80 -4.77
C LYS A 153 -5.05 11.22 -5.27
N ASN A 154 -5.08 10.01 -5.83
CA ASN A 154 -3.96 9.41 -6.57
C ASN A 154 -2.60 9.45 -5.84
N LEU A 155 -2.60 9.20 -4.53
CA LEU A 155 -1.36 9.17 -3.75
C LEU A 155 -0.57 7.90 -4.12
N GLY A 156 0.59 8.08 -4.73
CA GLY A 156 1.49 6.98 -5.11
C GLY A 156 2.01 6.19 -3.91
N VAL A 157 2.36 4.93 -4.13
CA VAL A 157 2.89 4.02 -3.11
C VAL A 157 4.15 4.60 -2.46
N GLY A 158 4.21 4.58 -1.13
CA GLY A 158 5.33 5.11 -0.35
C GLY A 158 5.41 6.64 -0.29
N LYS A 159 4.62 7.37 -1.09
CA LYS A 159 4.57 8.84 -1.06
C LYS A 159 3.76 9.34 0.13
N GLN A 160 4.10 10.55 0.55
CA GLN A 160 3.48 11.23 1.70
C GLN A 160 3.03 12.64 1.35
N VAL A 161 1.98 13.08 2.01
CA VAL A 161 1.50 14.47 2.01
C VAL A 161 1.38 14.97 3.44
N LYS A 162 1.52 16.29 3.61
CA LYS A 162 1.39 16.97 4.89
C LYS A 162 0.28 17.99 4.83
N ILE A 163 -0.55 18.00 5.86
CA ILE A 163 -1.62 18.97 6.06
C ILE A 163 -1.35 19.67 7.39
N LYS A 164 -1.17 20.99 7.34
CA LYS A 164 -1.05 21.83 8.54
C LYS A 164 -2.34 22.60 8.72
N ILE A 165 -2.99 22.38 9.86
CA ILE A 165 -4.16 23.15 10.29
C ILE A 165 -3.73 24.22 11.30
N LEU A 166 -4.40 25.36 11.24
CA LEU A 166 -4.37 26.42 12.24
C LEU A 166 -5.77 26.54 12.82
N VAL A 167 -5.87 26.43 14.14
CA VAL A 167 -7.15 26.33 14.85
C VAL A 167 -7.18 27.23 16.07
N THR A 168 -8.33 27.85 16.36
CA THR A 168 -8.58 28.53 17.64
C THR A 168 -9.52 27.70 18.50
N HIS A 169 -9.31 27.75 19.82
CA HIS A 169 -10.27 27.22 20.77
C HIS A 169 -11.22 28.35 21.19
N ARG A 170 -12.52 28.15 21.00
CA ARG A 170 -13.55 29.09 21.44
C ARG A 170 -14.56 28.27 22.23
N LYS A 171 -14.43 28.30 23.55
CA LYS A 171 -15.44 27.75 24.46
C LYS A 171 -16.62 28.72 24.36
N ARG A 172 -17.79 28.24 23.94
CA ARG A 172 -19.02 29.02 24.09
C ARG A 172 -19.29 29.04 25.59
N LEU A 173 -19.36 30.24 26.17
CA LEU A 173 -19.98 30.44 27.49
C LEU A 173 -21.44 29.99 27.39
#